data_AF-A0A8S0QSW6-F1
#
_entry.id   AF-A0A8S0QSW6-F1
#
_cell.length_a   1.000
_cell.length_b   1.000
_cell.length_c   1.000
_cell.angle_alpha   90.00
_cell.angle_beta   90.00
_cell.angle_gamma   90.00
#
_symmetry.space_group_name_H-M   'P 1'
#
loop_
_entity.id
_entity.type
_entity.pdbx_description
1 polymer ?
#
loop_
_entity_poly.entity_id
_entity_poly.type
_entity_poly.pdbx_seq_one_letter_code
_entity_poly.pdbx_strand_id
1 'polypeptide(L)'
;MFHDDGGVSAEVRMALEPWIRAGRVTLQDIRAQAEYDGYYYNQFLIVNDCLHRHRFSANWTFFFDVNEYIYLPNGNTLESMLKEFSNVTQFTIEQNAMSSELCLNDSRFWAVAQAAILGLG
;
A
#
# COMPACT_ATOMS: atom_id res chain seq x y z
N MET A 1 -3.41 -9.48 7.15
CA MET A 1 -4.64 -8.68 7.05
C MET A 1 -4.87 -8.39 5.58
N PHE A 2 -6.09 -8.50 5.10
CA PHE A 2 -6.50 -8.10 3.76
C PHE A 2 -7.54 -6.99 3.88
N HIS A 3 -7.48 -6.03 2.97
CA HIS A 3 -8.46 -4.97 2.82
C HIS A 3 -9.34 -5.31 1.61
N ASP A 4 -10.64 -5.34 1.80
CA ASP A 4 -11.64 -5.55 0.74
C ASP A 4 -12.25 -4.21 0.36
N ASP A 5 -11.83 -3.68 -0.78
CA ASP A 5 -12.36 -2.48 -1.42
C ASP A 5 -13.50 -2.80 -2.41
N GLY A 6 -13.92 -4.06 -2.51
CA GLY A 6 -14.87 -4.57 -3.49
C GLY A 6 -14.30 -5.68 -4.37
N GLY A 7 -12.99 -5.97 -4.29
CA GLY A 7 -12.34 -7.04 -5.04
C GLY A 7 -12.59 -8.47 -4.52
N VAL A 8 -13.12 -8.65 -3.30
CA VAL A 8 -13.34 -9.98 -2.74
C VAL A 8 -14.67 -10.59 -3.20
N SER A 9 -14.61 -11.43 -4.22
CA SER A 9 -15.76 -12.22 -4.67
C SER A 9 -16.19 -13.28 -3.63
N ALA A 10 -17.35 -13.89 -3.84
CA ALA A 10 -17.83 -14.99 -3.00
C ALA A 10 -16.84 -16.16 -2.96
N GLU A 11 -16.23 -16.50 -4.10
CA GLU A 11 -15.24 -17.57 -4.22
C GLU A 11 -13.96 -17.24 -3.46
N VAL A 12 -13.46 -16.00 -3.58
CA VAL A 12 -12.31 -15.53 -2.80
C VAL A 12 -12.62 -15.56 -1.31
N ARG A 13 -13.82 -15.10 -0.91
CA ARG A 13 -14.26 -15.18 0.49
C ARG A 13 -14.25 -16.62 0.99
N MET A 14 -14.80 -17.56 0.24
CA MET A 14 -14.80 -18.99 0.61
C MET A 14 -13.38 -19.56 0.74
N ALA A 15 -12.44 -19.13 -0.11
CA ALA A 15 -11.04 -19.55 0.00
C ALA A 15 -10.37 -19.00 1.28
N LEU A 16 -10.72 -17.78 1.70
CA LEU A 16 -10.18 -17.15 2.91
C LEU A 16 -10.86 -17.64 4.20
N GLU A 17 -12.12 -18.06 4.13
CA GLU A 17 -12.95 -18.45 5.26
C GLU A 17 -12.29 -19.40 6.28
N PRO A 18 -11.63 -20.51 5.88
CA PRO A 18 -10.93 -21.39 6.81
C PRO A 18 -9.85 -20.68 7.63
N TRP A 19 -9.12 -19.75 7.00
CA TRP A 19 -8.03 -18.99 7.63
C TRP A 19 -8.55 -17.90 8.56
N ILE A 20 -9.68 -17.28 8.19
CA ILE A 20 -10.39 -16.33 9.02
C ILE A 20 -10.90 -17.02 10.29
N ARG A 21 -11.56 -18.17 10.17
CA ARG A 21 -12.04 -18.96 11.33
C ARG A 21 -10.91 -19.45 12.23
N ALA A 22 -9.74 -19.74 11.64
CA ALA A 22 -8.54 -20.11 12.39
C ALA A 22 -7.82 -18.91 13.05
N GLY A 23 -8.31 -17.67 12.87
CA GLY A 23 -7.70 -16.46 13.41
C GLY A 23 -6.37 -16.07 12.76
N ARG A 24 -6.03 -16.66 11.60
CA ARG A 24 -4.76 -16.41 10.89
C ARG A 24 -4.87 -15.27 9.88
N VAL A 25 -6.08 -14.99 9.42
CA VAL A 25 -6.38 -13.93 8.46
C VAL A 25 -7.47 -13.04 9.03
N THR A 26 -7.30 -11.73 8.89
CA THR A 26 -8.35 -10.74 9.06
C THR A 26 -8.71 -10.17 7.69
N LEU A 27 -10.00 -10.08 7.39
CA LEU A 27 -10.53 -9.37 6.23
C LEU A 27 -11.26 -8.12 6.72
N GLN A 28 -10.86 -6.96 6.22
CA GLN A 28 -11.42 -5.67 6.60
C GLN A 28 -12.20 -5.11 5.42
N ASP A 29 -13.50 -4.91 5.62
CA ASP A 29 -14.33 -4.25 4.64
C ASP A 29 -14.05 -2.74 4.68
N ILE A 30 -13.52 -2.22 3.58
CA ILE A 30 -13.21 -0.81 3.41
C ILE A 30 -13.95 -0.19 2.23
N ARG A 31 -15.03 -0.79 1.73
CA ARG A 31 -15.75 -0.30 0.53
C ARG A 31 -16.26 1.14 0.69
N ALA A 32 -16.59 1.52 1.92
CA ALA A 32 -16.97 2.88 2.27
C ALA A 32 -15.87 3.92 2.00
N GLN A 33 -14.61 3.51 1.77
CA GLN A 33 -13.56 4.42 1.33
C GLN A 33 -13.94 5.21 0.07
N ALA A 34 -14.80 4.65 -0.79
CA ALA A 34 -15.26 5.30 -2.02
C ALA A 34 -16.10 6.56 -1.75
N GLU A 35 -16.59 6.75 -0.52
CA GLU A 35 -17.34 7.94 -0.10
C GLU A 35 -16.42 9.13 0.25
N TYR A 36 -15.12 8.87 0.43
CA TYR A 36 -14.13 9.88 0.81
C TYR A 36 -13.29 10.30 -0.39
N ASP A 37 -13.03 11.61 -0.48
CA ASP A 37 -12.11 12.14 -1.47
C ASP A 37 -10.70 11.61 -1.20
N GLY A 38 -10.15 10.92 -2.19
CA GLY A 38 -8.78 10.47 -2.17
C GLY A 38 -8.26 10.19 -3.56
N TYR A 39 -6.94 10.06 -3.63
CA TYR A 39 -6.23 9.87 -4.88
C TYR A 39 -6.12 8.38 -5.21
N TYR A 40 -6.23 8.04 -6.51
CA TYR A 40 -6.05 6.70 -7.07
C TYR A 40 -6.75 5.59 -6.27
N TYR A 41 -8.09 5.69 -6.17
CA TYR A 41 -8.94 4.74 -5.44
C TYR A 41 -8.50 4.48 -3.99
N ASN A 42 -7.93 5.50 -3.33
CA ASN A 42 -7.46 5.44 -1.94
C ASN A 42 -6.34 4.42 -1.68
N GLN A 43 -5.59 4.00 -2.71
CA GLN A 43 -4.49 3.03 -2.58
C GLN A 43 -3.50 3.39 -1.46
N PHE A 44 -3.08 4.67 -1.38
CA PHE A 44 -2.11 5.12 -0.37
C PHE A 44 -2.69 5.21 1.04
N LEU A 45 -3.99 5.40 1.18
CA LEU A 45 -4.66 5.31 2.47
C LEU A 45 -4.54 3.89 3.04
N ILE A 46 -4.70 2.88 2.18
CA ILE A 46 -4.58 1.47 2.54
C ILE A 46 -3.12 1.12 2.91
N VAL A 47 -2.15 1.60 2.13
CA VAL A 47 -0.72 1.45 2.45
C VAL A 47 -0.40 2.10 3.80
N ASN A 48 -0.92 3.30 4.04
CA ASN A 48 -0.76 4.02 5.30
C ASN A 48 -1.32 3.24 6.50
N ASP A 49 -2.55 2.75 6.42
CA ASP A 49 -3.15 1.92 7.50
C ASP A 49 -2.31 0.66 7.73
N CYS A 50 -1.89 -0.04 6.67
CA CYS A 50 -1.08 -1.24 6.79
C CYS A 50 0.22 -0.97 7.56
N LEU A 51 0.95 0.09 7.17
CA LEU A 51 2.21 0.49 7.80
C LEU A 51 2.03 0.89 9.27
N HIS A 52 1.07 1.78 9.57
CA HIS A 52 0.84 2.25 10.94
C HIS A 52 0.34 1.16 11.87
N ARG A 53 -0.53 0.27 11.38
CA ARG A 53 -1.10 -0.82 12.18
C ARG A 53 -0.07 -1.89 12.52
N HIS A 54 0.81 -2.22 11.58
CA HIS A 54 1.73 -3.35 11.74
C HIS A 54 3.13 -2.98 12.20
N ARG A 55 3.46 -1.68 12.33
CA ARG A 55 4.77 -1.19 12.80
C ARG A 55 5.26 -1.78 14.13
N PHE A 56 4.34 -2.27 14.97
CA PHE A 56 4.67 -2.92 16.25
C PHE A 56 4.34 -4.41 16.29
N SER A 57 3.65 -4.95 15.28
CA SER A 57 3.18 -6.33 15.26
C SER A 57 3.91 -7.21 14.25
N ALA A 58 4.80 -6.63 13.43
CA ALA A 58 5.55 -7.34 12.41
C ALA A 58 7.01 -6.88 12.39
N ASN A 59 7.93 -7.84 12.29
CA ASN A 59 9.36 -7.55 12.12
C ASN A 59 9.72 -7.20 10.67
N TRP A 60 8.83 -7.53 9.72
CA TRP A 60 9.01 -7.28 8.31
C TRP A 60 7.67 -6.91 7.67
N THR A 61 7.73 -6.03 6.68
CA THR A 61 6.61 -5.70 5.80
C THR A 61 7.06 -5.94 4.38
N PHE A 62 6.26 -6.68 3.61
CA PHE A 62 6.52 -6.91 2.21
C PHE A 62 5.56 -6.04 1.40
N PHE A 63 6.12 -5.14 0.58
CA PHE A 63 5.38 -4.35 -0.38
C PHE A 63 5.61 -4.94 -1.77
N PHE A 64 4.53 -5.20 -2.49
CA PHE A 64 4.59 -5.77 -3.83
C PHE A 64 3.58 -5.07 -4.72
N ASP A 65 4.11 -4.23 -5.59
CA ASP A 65 3.38 -3.62 -6.68
C ASP A 65 4.35 -3.56 -7.87
N VAL A 66 3.96 -4.16 -9.00
CA VAL A 66 4.91 -4.55 -10.07
C VAL A 66 5.48 -3.33 -10.77
N ASN A 67 4.76 -2.22 -10.74
CA ASN A 67 5.12 -0.97 -11.40
C ASN A 67 5.24 0.19 -10.40
N GLU A 68 5.58 -0.09 -9.14
CA GLU A 68 5.81 0.92 -8.10
C GLU A 68 6.93 0.50 -7.14
N TYR A 69 7.69 1.48 -6.65
CA TYR A 69 8.74 1.31 -5.66
C TYR A 69 8.64 2.40 -4.59
N ILE A 70 8.75 2.01 -3.31
CA ILE A 70 8.81 2.97 -2.22
C ILE A 70 10.26 3.46 -2.07
N TYR A 71 10.50 4.73 -2.38
CA TYR A 71 11.79 5.38 -2.24
C TYR A 71 11.86 6.16 -0.93
N LEU A 72 12.86 5.82 -0.11
CA LEU A 72 13.13 6.52 1.14
C LEU A 72 14.38 7.40 0.95
N PRO A 73 14.28 8.73 1.12
CA PRO A 73 15.40 9.63 0.90
C PRO A 73 16.49 9.44 1.96
N ASN A 74 17.71 9.90 1.64
CA ASN A 74 18.84 9.98 2.57
C ASN A 74 19.30 8.65 3.18
N GLY A 75 18.97 7.52 2.55
CA GLY A 75 19.31 6.19 3.08
C GLY A 75 18.49 5.80 4.32
N ASN A 76 17.35 6.46 4.55
CA ASN A 76 16.43 6.10 5.61
C ASN A 76 15.88 4.68 5.40
N THR A 77 15.48 4.04 6.50
CA THR A 77 14.74 2.78 6.46
C THR A 77 13.27 3.05 6.74
N LEU A 78 12.41 2.12 6.33
CA LEU A 78 10.98 2.22 6.64
C LEU A 78 10.77 2.26 8.15
N GLU A 79 11.52 1.45 8.90
CA GLU A 79 11.50 1.44 10.36
C GLU A 79 11.86 2.80 10.97
N SER A 80 12.95 3.44 10.51
CA SER A 80 13.36 4.74 11.05
C SER A 80 12.30 5.80 10.80
N MET A 81 11.67 5.79 9.62
CA MET A 81 10.57 6.69 9.29
C MET A 81 9.32 6.43 10.14
N LEU A 82 8.86 5.17 10.26
CA LEU A 82 7.69 4.82 11.08
C LEU A 82 7.88 5.20 12.56
N LYS A 83 9.13 5.20 13.03
CA LYS A 83 9.50 5.61 14.39
C LYS A 83 9.52 7.13 14.54
N GLU A 84 10.14 7.84 13.61
CA GLU A 84 10.20 9.31 13.58
C GLU A 84 8.79 9.91 13.59
N PHE A 85 7.91 9.35 12.76
CA PHE A 85 6.53 9.77 12.58
C PHE A 85 5.55 9.03 13.49
N SER A 86 6.01 8.63 14.67
CA SER A 86 5.19 7.79 15.52
C SER A 86 3.98 8.51 16.13
N ASN A 87 4.02 9.84 16.14
CA ASN A 87 3.02 10.78 16.64
C ASN A 87 2.04 11.29 15.57
N VAL A 88 2.24 10.98 14.29
CA VAL A 88 1.28 11.31 13.23
C VAL A 88 0.42 10.09 12.91
N THR A 89 -0.81 10.36 12.47
CA THR A 89 -1.79 9.33 12.11
C THR A 89 -1.72 8.92 10.64
N GLN A 90 -0.99 9.69 9.83
CA GLN A 90 -0.90 9.49 8.39
C GLN A 90 0.42 10.01 7.82
N PHE A 91 0.99 9.26 6.88
CA PHE A 91 2.02 9.68 5.95
C PHE A 91 1.40 10.31 4.72
N THR A 92 2.02 11.38 4.24
CA THR A 92 1.79 11.84 2.88
C THR A 92 2.70 11.03 1.96
N ILE A 93 2.11 10.36 0.97
CA ILE A 93 2.87 9.60 -0.02
C ILE A 93 2.83 10.40 -1.32
N GLU A 94 3.97 10.94 -1.72
CA GLU A 94 4.14 11.65 -2.97
C GLU A 94 4.45 10.66 -4.09
N GLN A 95 3.70 10.75 -5.19
CA GLN A 95 3.98 9.98 -6.38
C GLN A 95 4.89 10.76 -7.32
N ASN A 96 6.01 10.13 -7.69
CA ASN A 96 6.84 10.58 -8.78
C ASN A 96 6.69 9.59 -9.95
N ALA A 97 5.96 10.01 -10.97
CA ALA A 97 5.80 9.24 -12.20
C ALA A 97 7.15 9.10 -12.91
N MET A 98 7.50 7.89 -13.33
CA MET A 98 8.66 7.69 -14.19
C MET A 98 8.38 8.29 -15.58
N SER A 99 9.40 8.90 -16.18
CA SER A 99 9.26 9.48 -17.52
C SER A 99 8.79 8.44 -18.53
N SER A 100 7.71 8.76 -19.24
CA SER A 100 7.21 7.95 -20.36
C SER A 100 8.18 7.94 -21.55
N GLU A 101 9.16 8.86 -21.60
CA GLU A 101 10.18 8.92 -22.65
C GLU A 101 11.22 7.79 -22.52
N LEU A 102 11.31 7.15 -21.36
CA LEU A 102 12.18 6.00 -21.11
C LEU A 102 11.53 4.67 -21.52
N CYS A 103 10.27 4.68 -21.95
CA CYS A 103 9.59 3.50 -22.47
C CYS A 103 10.19 3.17 -23.86
N LEU A 104 10.80 1.99 -23.99
CA LEU A 104 11.21 1.48 -25.30
C LEU A 104 9.96 1.35 -26.19
N ASN A 105 10.10 1.60 -27.48
CA ASN A 105 9.01 1.63 -28.48
C ASN A 105 8.30 0.27 -28.72
N ASP A 106 8.41 -0.67 -27.78
CA ASP A 106 7.71 -1.94 -27.75
C ASP A 106 6.42 -1.76 -26.94
N SER A 107 5.28 -1.92 -27.61
CA SER A 107 3.92 -1.80 -27.08
C SER A 107 3.55 -2.83 -25.99
N ARG A 108 4.52 -3.62 -25.52
CA ARG A 108 4.35 -4.70 -24.55
C ARG A 108 4.83 -4.37 -23.14
N PHE A 109 5.39 -3.18 -22.89
CA PHE A 109 5.80 -2.75 -21.56
C PHE A 109 5.09 -1.45 -21.16
N TRP A 110 4.11 -1.60 -20.29
CA TRP A 110 3.47 -0.51 -19.55
C TRP A 110 4.52 0.11 -18.60
N ALA A 111 4.45 1.43 -18.44
CA ALA A 111 5.42 2.26 -17.74
C ALA A 111 5.95 1.63 -16.44
N VAL A 112 7.27 1.66 -16.29
CA VAL A 112 8.01 1.10 -15.15
C VAL A 112 7.93 2.09 -13.96
N ALA A 113 7.80 1.53 -12.74
CA ALA A 113 7.93 2.10 -11.38
C ALA A 113 7.51 3.57 -11.11
N GLN A 114 6.33 3.81 -10.51
CA GLN A 114 6.09 5.05 -9.75
C GLN A 114 6.89 5.00 -8.45
N ALA A 115 7.63 6.07 -8.15
CA ALA A 115 8.33 6.19 -6.88
C ALA A 115 7.41 6.86 -5.85
N ALA A 116 7.13 6.17 -4.75
CA ALA A 116 6.46 6.73 -3.58
C ALA A 116 7.50 7.35 -2.64
N ILE A 117 7.48 8.67 -2.46
CA ILE A 117 8.27 9.37 -1.44
C ILE A 117 7.38 9.60 -0.23
N LEU A 118 7.80 9.13 0.95
CA LEU A 118 7.11 9.43 2.19
C LEU A 118 7.51 10.83 2.68
N GLY A 119 6.55 11.76 2.68
CA GLY A 119 6.71 13.16 3.08
C GLY A 119 5.99 13.51 4.38
N LEU A 120 6.43 14.60 4.98
CA LEU A 120 5.85 15.22 6.19
C LEU A 120 4.56 15.97 5.85
N GLY A 121 3.49 15.74 6.61
CA GLY A 121 2.25 16.53 6.61
C GLY A 121 2.06 17.24 7.95
#